data_AF-A0A662BGR5-F1
#
_entry.id   AF-A0A662BGR5-F1
#
_cell.length_a   1.000
_cell.length_b   1.000
_cell.length_c   1.000
_cell.angle_alpha   90.00
_cell.angle_beta   90.00
_cell.angle_gamma   90.00
#
_symmetry.space_group_name_H-M   'P 1'
#
loop_
_entity.id
_entity.type
_entity.pdbx_description
1 polymer ?
#
loop_
_entity_poly.entity_id
_entity_poly.type
_entity_poly.pdbx_seq_one_letter_code
_entity_poly.pdbx_strand_id
1 'polypeptide(L)'
;MLKQIIFEGFEEFSHVFAPNKDGILTELEFTYFIDETFRLLESDIHFWKLYFSIVMQPDVMLLVQDKIMEMLGPFLQTLIEYYEEKGVENPVAHARLMGAVMDGVSMNYLVDPEGFPVEDIKKILIDKFK
;
A
#
# COMPACT_ATOMS: atom_id res chain seq x y z
N MET A 1 2.80 -1.10 -22.85
CA MET A 1 3.24 -2.29 -22.10
C MET A 1 3.81 -1.93 -20.73
N LEU A 2 5.00 -1.33 -20.57
CA LEU A 2 5.55 -1.01 -19.22
C LEU A 2 4.65 -0.07 -18.39
N LYS A 3 4.21 1.06 -18.96
CA LYS A 3 3.26 1.96 -18.29
C LYS A 3 1.95 1.28 -17.90
N GLN A 4 1.51 0.32 -18.71
CA GLN A 4 0.26 -0.40 -18.49
C GLN A 4 0.38 -1.32 -17.26
N ILE A 5 1.47 -2.08 -17.12
CA ILE A 5 1.73 -2.90 -15.92
C ILE A 5 1.71 -2.04 -14.65
N ILE A 6 2.31 -0.85 -14.71
CA ILE A 6 2.39 0.06 -13.56
C ILE A 6 1.00 0.62 -13.22
N PHE A 7 0.22 1.00 -14.22
CA PHE A 7 -1.11 1.55 -13.99
C PHE A 7 -2.09 0.49 -13.52
N GLU A 8 -2.06 -0.70 -14.11
CA GLU A 8 -2.86 -1.86 -13.66
C GLU A 8 -2.53 -2.21 -12.21
N GLY A 9 -1.24 -2.37 -11.87
CA GLY A 9 -0.87 -2.67 -10.49
C GLY A 9 -1.25 -1.58 -9.49
N PHE A 10 -1.21 -0.31 -9.89
CA PHE A 10 -1.67 0.79 -9.04
C PHE A 10 -3.20 0.77 -8.87
N GLU A 11 -3.95 0.54 -9.95
CA GLU A 11 -5.41 0.47 -9.92
C GLU A 11 -5.90 -0.61 -8.95
N GLU A 12 -5.29 -1.80 -9.00
CA GLU A 12 -5.54 -2.90 -8.07
C GLU A 12 -5.29 -2.49 -6.60
N PHE A 13 -4.15 -1.87 -6.27
CA PHE A 13 -3.91 -1.35 -4.91
C PHE A 13 -4.94 -0.28 -4.50
N SER A 14 -5.36 0.57 -5.44
CA SER A 14 -6.36 1.60 -5.18
C SER A 14 -7.76 1.05 -4.89
N HIS A 15 -8.07 -0.14 -5.41
CA HIS A 15 -9.34 -0.82 -5.13
C HIS A 15 -9.39 -1.43 -3.74
N VAL A 16 -8.23 -1.82 -3.21
CA VAL A 16 -8.09 -2.37 -1.86
C VAL A 16 -8.18 -1.27 -0.78
N PHE A 17 -7.70 -0.06 -1.09
CA PHE A 17 -7.74 1.06 -0.16
C PHE A 17 -9.09 1.79 -0.16
N ALA A 18 -9.70 1.92 1.02
CA ALA A 18 -10.99 2.61 1.22
C ALA A 18 -12.08 2.15 0.23
N PRO A 19 -12.54 0.88 0.33
CA PRO A 19 -13.37 0.23 -0.69
C PRO A 19 -14.72 0.91 -0.96
N ASN A 20 -15.28 1.62 0.02
CA ASN A 20 -16.52 2.39 -0.16
C ASN A 20 -16.30 3.76 -0.83
N LYS A 21 -15.04 4.22 -0.91
CA LYS A 21 -14.57 5.49 -1.47
C LYS A 21 -15.33 6.72 -0.96
N ASP A 22 -15.77 6.72 0.30
CA ASP A 22 -16.46 7.86 0.90
C ASP A 22 -15.51 8.96 1.42
N GLY A 23 -14.20 8.70 1.38
CA GLY A 23 -13.15 9.60 1.81
C GLY A 23 -12.76 9.45 3.29
N ILE A 24 -13.46 8.60 4.04
CA ILE A 24 -13.20 8.35 5.46
C ILE A 24 -12.65 6.94 5.59
N LEU A 25 -11.48 6.81 6.23
CA LEU A 25 -10.94 5.49 6.55
C LEU A 25 -11.39 5.09 7.95
N THR A 26 -12.19 4.05 8.07
CA THR A 26 -12.54 3.48 9.38
C THR A 26 -11.47 2.49 9.86
N GLU A 27 -11.46 2.22 11.16
CA GLU A 27 -10.64 1.16 11.77
C GLU A 27 -10.87 -0.23 11.13
N LEU A 28 -12.10 -0.50 10.69
CA LEU A 28 -12.45 -1.74 9.98
C LEU A 28 -11.86 -1.76 8.58
N GLU A 29 -11.93 -0.65 7.86
CA GLU A 29 -11.34 -0.52 6.52
C GLU A 29 -9.82 -0.50 6.56
N PHE A 30 -9.21 0.02 7.63
CA PHE A 30 -7.77 -0.07 7.87
C PHE A 30 -7.33 -1.54 8.01
N THR A 31 -8.08 -2.31 8.82
CA THR A 31 -7.85 -3.75 8.99
C THR A 31 -8.03 -4.50 7.67
N TYR A 32 -9.12 -4.20 6.96
CA TYR A 32 -9.42 -4.76 5.64
C TYR A 32 -8.31 -4.46 4.62
N PHE A 33 -7.83 -3.21 4.57
CA PHE A 33 -6.75 -2.78 3.68
C PHE A 33 -5.49 -3.62 3.88
N ILE A 34 -5.06 -3.86 5.13
CA ILE A 34 -3.90 -4.70 5.43
C ILE A 34 -4.14 -6.12 4.94
N ASP A 35 -5.26 -6.73 5.31
CA ASP A 35 -5.56 -8.11 4.95
C ASP A 35 -5.67 -8.34 3.44
N GLU A 36 -6.39 -7.45 2.73
CA GLU A 36 -6.55 -7.55 1.29
C GLU A 36 -5.28 -7.23 0.53
N THR A 37 -4.41 -6.36 1.05
CA THR A 37 -3.12 -6.10 0.42
C THR A 37 -2.33 -7.40 0.26
N PHE A 38 -2.26 -8.22 1.30
CA PHE A 38 -1.53 -9.50 1.22
C PHE A 38 -2.27 -10.55 0.37
N ARG A 39 -3.61 -10.57 0.38
CA ARG A 39 -4.39 -11.43 -0.53
C ARG A 39 -4.15 -11.06 -1.99
N LEU A 40 -4.09 -9.76 -2.30
CA LEU A 40 -3.75 -9.26 -3.62
C LEU A 40 -2.36 -9.72 -4.04
N LEU A 41 -1.36 -9.59 -3.15
CA LEU A 41 0.01 -10.06 -3.43
C LEU A 41 0.08 -11.58 -3.67
N GLU A 42 -0.67 -12.36 -2.90
CA GLU A 42 -0.74 -13.82 -3.04
C GLU A 42 -1.42 -14.26 -4.35
N SER A 43 -2.40 -13.48 -4.85
CA SER A 43 -3.16 -13.82 -6.06
C SER A 43 -2.30 -13.99 -7.31
N ASP A 44 -1.22 -13.22 -7.44
CA ASP A 44 -0.23 -13.37 -8.51
C ASP A 44 1.15 -12.83 -8.10
N ILE A 45 1.88 -13.64 -7.32
CA ILE A 45 3.24 -13.30 -6.84
C ILE A 45 4.19 -12.94 -7.98
N HIS A 46 4.05 -13.54 -9.16
CA HIS A 46 4.95 -13.27 -10.29
C HIS A 46 4.71 -11.88 -10.87
N PHE A 47 3.44 -11.51 -11.04
CA PHE A 47 3.06 -10.16 -11.46
C PHE A 47 3.58 -9.12 -10.47
N TRP A 48 3.36 -9.31 -9.17
CA TRP A 48 3.76 -8.32 -8.17
C TRP A 48 5.28 -8.18 -8.05
N LYS A 49 6.04 -9.28 -8.14
CA LYS A 49 7.51 -9.21 -8.26
C LYS A 49 7.95 -8.37 -9.44
N LEU A 50 7.32 -8.59 -10.61
CA LEU A 50 7.62 -7.83 -11.82
C LEU A 50 7.25 -6.35 -11.67
N TYR A 51 6.07 -6.06 -11.12
CA TYR A 51 5.59 -4.71 -10.84
C TYR A 51 6.59 -3.92 -9.99
N PHE A 52 6.97 -4.46 -8.81
CA PHE A 52 7.91 -3.80 -7.91
C PHE A 52 9.31 -3.67 -8.53
N SER A 53 9.75 -4.66 -9.31
CA SER A 53 11.04 -4.60 -10.02
C SER A 53 11.06 -3.53 -11.13
N ILE A 54 9.92 -3.25 -11.76
CA ILE A 54 9.79 -2.25 -12.84
C ILE A 54 9.70 -0.85 -12.25
N VAL A 55 8.83 -0.63 -11.26
CA VAL A 55 8.59 0.72 -10.70
C VAL A 55 9.85 1.30 -10.04
N MET A 56 10.76 0.44 -9.58
CA MET A 56 12.03 0.85 -8.97
C MET A 56 13.15 1.20 -9.95
N GLN A 57 12.94 1.00 -11.25
CA GLN A 57 13.93 1.41 -12.25
C GLN A 57 13.89 2.93 -12.44
N PRO A 58 15.04 3.64 -12.39
CA PRO A 58 15.07 5.10 -12.44
C PRO A 58 14.36 5.69 -13.67
N ASP A 59 14.65 5.15 -14.86
CA ASP A 59 14.06 5.63 -16.12
C ASP A 59 12.55 5.39 -16.17
N VAL A 60 12.09 4.27 -15.60
CA VAL A 60 10.67 3.97 -15.50
C VAL A 60 10.01 4.95 -14.54
N MET A 61 10.57 5.16 -13.36
CA MET A 61 10.01 6.06 -12.36
C MET A 61 9.88 7.49 -12.91
N LEU A 62 10.88 8.00 -13.63
CA LEU A 62 10.81 9.30 -14.32
C LEU A 62 9.63 9.40 -15.30
N LEU A 63 9.25 8.29 -15.94
CA LEU A 63 8.15 8.25 -16.91
C LEU A 63 6.76 8.20 -16.27
N VAL A 64 6.65 7.79 -15.01
CA VAL A 64 5.35 7.54 -14.33
C VAL A 64 5.18 8.33 -13.03
N GLN A 65 6.21 9.01 -12.53
CA GLN A 65 6.21 9.69 -11.22
C GLN A 65 5.03 10.63 -11.04
N ASP A 66 4.70 11.44 -12.05
CA ASP A 66 3.66 12.46 -11.94
C ASP A 66 2.30 11.77 -11.76
N LYS A 67 2.08 10.68 -12.51
CA LYS A 67 0.85 9.89 -12.41
C LYS A 67 0.77 9.13 -11.09
N ILE A 68 1.89 8.54 -10.64
CA ILE A 68 1.95 7.88 -9.33
C ILE A 68 1.65 8.89 -8.22
N MET A 69 2.24 10.09 -8.24
CA MET A 69 1.99 11.13 -7.24
C MET A 69 0.54 11.62 -7.27
N GLU A 70 -0.04 11.81 -8.46
CA GLU A 70 -1.45 12.16 -8.64
C GLU A 70 -2.37 11.14 -7.96
N MET A 71 -2.05 9.85 -8.10
CA MET A 71 -2.89 8.78 -7.55
C MET A 71 -2.60 8.47 -6.06
N LEU A 72 -1.36 8.65 -5.59
CA LEU A 72 -0.99 8.50 -4.18
C LEU A 72 -1.47 9.65 -3.31
N GLY A 73 -1.67 10.84 -3.89
CA GLY A 73 -2.11 12.03 -3.15
C GLY A 73 -3.37 11.78 -2.30
N PRO A 74 -4.47 11.31 -2.90
CA PRO A 74 -5.69 10.97 -2.17
C PRO A 74 -5.46 9.92 -1.07
N PHE A 75 -4.69 8.86 -1.35
CA PHE A 75 -4.37 7.82 -0.38
C PHE A 75 -3.67 8.38 0.87
N LEU A 76 -2.64 9.20 0.64
CA LEU A 76 -1.88 9.81 1.71
C LEU A 76 -2.76 10.79 2.51
N GLN A 77 -3.61 11.55 1.83
CA GLN A 77 -4.52 12.50 2.47
C GLN A 77 -5.52 11.78 3.39
N THR A 78 -6.15 10.71 2.93
CA THR A 78 -7.06 9.90 3.74
C THR A 78 -6.37 9.30 4.97
N LEU A 79 -5.12 8.83 4.85
CA LEU A 79 -4.35 8.36 6.02
C LEU A 79 -3.98 9.49 6.98
N ILE A 80 -3.69 10.69 6.48
CA ILE A 80 -3.41 11.86 7.32
C ILE A 80 -4.66 12.20 8.13
N GLU A 81 -5.81 12.31 7.48
CA GLU A 81 -7.10 12.61 8.11
C GLU A 81 -7.46 11.56 9.16
N TYR A 82 -7.25 10.28 8.84
CA TYR A 82 -7.42 9.18 9.78
C TYR A 82 -6.61 9.38 11.07
N TYR A 83 -5.32 9.69 10.96
CA TYR A 83 -4.46 9.90 12.12
C TYR A 83 -4.77 11.22 12.84
N GLU A 84 -5.20 12.26 12.13
CA GLU A 84 -5.66 13.53 12.71
C GLU A 84 -6.90 13.33 13.59
N GLU A 85 -7.90 12.60 13.11
CA GLU A 85 -9.13 12.31 13.86
C GLU A 85 -8.84 11.49 15.13
N LYS A 86 -7.81 10.64 15.11
CA LYS A 86 -7.34 9.89 16.28
C LYS A 86 -6.47 10.71 17.24
N GLY A 87 -6.15 11.96 16.90
CA GLY A 87 -5.32 12.84 17.73
C GLY A 87 -3.84 12.44 17.76
N VAL A 88 -3.34 11.76 16.73
CA VAL A 88 -1.94 11.34 16.64
C VAL A 88 -1.05 12.56 16.38
N GLU A 89 0.05 12.66 17.12
CA GLU A 89 1.05 13.70 16.88
C GLU A 89 1.75 13.50 15.53
N ASN A 90 1.84 14.57 14.74
CA ASN A 90 2.46 14.55 13.41
C ASN A 90 1.84 13.46 12.49
N PRO A 91 0.56 13.63 12.10
CA PRO A 91 -0.20 12.67 11.30
C PRO A 91 0.46 12.42 9.92
N VAL A 92 1.09 13.45 9.35
CA VAL A 92 1.84 13.35 8.09
C VAL A 92 3.00 12.35 8.20
N ALA A 93 3.78 12.41 9.28
CA ALA A 93 4.87 11.47 9.48
C ALA A 93 4.37 10.04 9.69
N HIS A 94 3.26 9.87 10.42
CA HIS A 94 2.64 8.55 10.65
C HIS A 94 2.08 7.95 9.35
N ALA A 95 1.41 8.74 8.52
CA ALA A 95 0.92 8.30 7.22
C ALA A 95 2.07 7.87 6.28
N ARG A 96 3.16 8.65 6.25
CA ARG A 96 4.36 8.29 5.49
C ARG A 96 5.04 7.03 6.01
N LEU A 97 5.13 6.88 7.34
CA LEU A 97 5.70 5.69 7.97
C LEU A 97 4.88 4.45 7.65
N MET A 98 3.55 4.53 7.74
CA MET A 98 2.67 3.43 7.39
C MET A 98 2.86 2.98 5.93
N GLY A 99 2.89 3.93 4.98
CA GLY A 99 3.19 3.61 3.58
C GLY A 99 4.54 2.92 3.40
N ALA A 100 5.61 3.45 4.01
CA ALA A 100 6.95 2.86 3.93
C ALA A 100 7.03 1.46 4.56
N VAL A 101 6.31 1.23 5.66
CA VAL A 101 6.22 -0.08 6.28
C VAL A 101 5.49 -1.05 5.35
N MET A 102 4.35 -0.66 4.76
CA MET A 102 3.61 -1.48 3.79
C MET A 102 4.46 -1.84 2.57
N ASP A 103 5.18 -0.88 1.99
CA ASP A 103 6.12 -1.13 0.89
C ASP A 103 7.16 -2.20 1.28
N GLY A 104 7.78 -2.01 2.45
CA GLY A 104 8.80 -2.92 2.97
C GLY A 104 8.28 -4.33 3.21
N VAL A 105 7.16 -4.48 3.95
CA VAL A 105 6.61 -5.81 4.25
C VAL A 105 6.09 -6.51 3.00
N SER A 106 5.51 -5.77 2.06
CA SER A 106 5.03 -6.33 0.78
C SER A 106 6.20 -6.88 -0.03
N MET A 107 7.29 -6.12 -0.15
CA MET A 107 8.50 -6.58 -0.84
C MET A 107 9.15 -7.78 -0.15
N ASN A 108 9.23 -7.79 1.19
CA ASN A 108 9.78 -8.93 1.92
C ASN A 108 8.93 -10.20 1.77
N TYR A 109 7.60 -10.06 1.83
CA TYR A 109 6.68 -11.17 1.55
C TYR A 109 6.86 -11.73 0.15
N LEU A 110 6.98 -10.86 -0.87
CA LEU A 110 7.22 -11.31 -2.23
C LEU A 110 8.56 -12.07 -2.36
N VAL A 111 9.62 -11.65 -1.65
CA VAL A 111 10.92 -12.35 -1.69
C VAL A 111 10.82 -13.78 -1.14
N ASP A 112 10.11 -13.96 -0.02
CA ASP A 112 9.98 -15.25 0.67
C ASP A 112 8.53 -15.55 1.09
N PRO A 113 7.62 -15.88 0.16
CA PRO A 113 6.20 -16.02 0.47
C PRO A 113 5.89 -17.22 1.37
N GLU A 114 6.75 -18.25 1.37
CA GLU A 114 6.57 -19.45 2.19
C GLU A 114 7.13 -19.29 3.61
N GLY A 115 8.26 -18.59 3.78
CA GLY A 115 8.92 -18.40 5.07
C GLY A 115 8.53 -17.11 5.80
N PHE A 116 7.95 -16.12 5.11
CA PHE A 116 7.55 -14.85 5.71
C PHE A 116 6.29 -15.04 6.58
N PRO A 117 6.32 -14.69 7.89
CA PRO A 117 5.22 -14.93 8.81
C PRO A 117 4.08 -13.91 8.65
N VAL A 118 3.45 -13.88 7.48
CA VAL A 118 2.52 -12.82 7.05
C VAL A 118 1.34 -12.66 8.02
N GLU A 119 0.78 -13.75 8.54
CA GLU A 119 -0.36 -13.68 9.46
C GLU A 119 -0.04 -12.98 10.78
N ASP A 120 1.17 -13.14 11.31
CA ASP A 120 1.58 -12.46 12.54
C ASP A 120 2.02 -11.03 12.26
N ILE A 121 2.64 -10.77 11.11
CA ILE A 121 2.99 -9.42 10.66
C ILE A 121 1.73 -8.58 10.47
N LYS A 122 0.67 -9.10 9.84
CA LYS A 122 -0.62 -8.39 9.70
C LYS A 122 -1.18 -7.95 11.05
N LYS A 123 -1.19 -8.84 12.05
CA LYS A 123 -1.62 -8.50 13.42
C LYS A 123 -0.78 -7.38 14.02
N ILE A 124 0.55 -7.45 13.88
CA ILE A 124 1.46 -6.41 14.37
C ILE A 124 1.20 -5.06 13.68
N LEU A 125 0.95 -5.06 12.38
CA LEU A 125 0.64 -3.84 11.62
C LEU A 125 -0.66 -3.22 12.10
N ILE A 126 -1.71 -4.03 12.25
CA ILE A 126 -2.99 -3.60 12.80
C ILE A 126 -2.79 -3.02 14.20
N ASP A 127 -2.17 -3.75 15.12
CA ASP A 127 -1.99 -3.28 16.50
C ASP A 127 -1.16 -1.99 16.62
N LYS A 128 -0.24 -1.74 15.69
CA LYS A 128 0.64 -0.56 15.72
C LYS A 128 0.06 0.68 15.04
N PHE A 129 -0.70 0.48 13.98
CA PHE A 129 -1.11 1.57 13.08
C PHE A 129 -2.62 1.75 12.97
N LYS A 130 -3.41 0.81 13.51
CA LYS A 130 -4.86 0.95 13.57
C LYS A 130 -5.22 2.15 14.41
#